data_AF-A0AAN7AGF0-F1
#
_entry.id   AF-A0AAN7AGF0-F1
#
_cell.length_a   1.000
_cell.length_b   1.000
_cell.length_c   1.000
_cell.angle_alpha   90.00
_cell.angle_beta   90.00
_cell.angle_gamma   90.00
#
_symmetry.space_group_name_H-M   'P 1'
#
loop_
_entity.id
_entity.type
_entity.pdbx_description
1 polymer ?
#
loop_
_entity_poly.entity_id
_entity_poly.type
_entity_poly.pdbx_seq_one_letter_code
_entity_poly.pdbx_strand_id
1 'polypeptide(L)'
;MTATDAYPEAKRKWYQIQWFQPTDTPRERKLINKLDLLIVPYAFLAYWVKYMDQSNLNNAYVAGMKEDLNFQGNQLVQLQTMYIVGAVVGQIPFMFLFTYVPMHWVIPFLDVAWGVFTLLQYRVTGFPELAAYRFLVGWFEAAFFPAMHYIFGAWYRSDEIARRGGVFYLGLTLGTLTAGLIQAGASERLEGVNGLAGWRWMYIICALITIPVGILGYFVLPGTPDRPNRMLLSQEDVDVAKERLTRAGHVTEGRITFKGIAKIGKSWHFWSLILFDILFWNGSINATTGGYLLWLKSLKKFTPAQVNNLGTIAPALGMFYTLFICFASDLVLGPAWAITVAHVWNIIGLIIQVIWEVPEGALWFSFMTSYSALAMSSVLYGWVNSQLRASPADRAFTLVLINTIAQSTTAWTPLLVFKTVEGPRFTKGYSFVLGNAVCLIIMSHILRVYLARKE
;
A
#
# COMPACT_ATOMS: atom_id res chain seq x y z
N MET A 1 -15.68 39.30 17.25
CA MET A 1 -15.83 39.38 15.79
C MET A 1 -16.11 37.99 15.27
N THR A 2 -17.27 37.83 14.66
CA THR A 2 -17.95 36.59 14.32
C THR A 2 -17.27 35.83 13.18
N ALA A 3 -17.20 34.51 13.33
CA ALA A 3 -16.66 33.57 12.36
C ALA A 3 -17.65 33.36 11.20
N THR A 4 -17.67 34.26 10.23
CA THR A 4 -18.43 34.10 8.97
C THR A 4 -17.78 34.90 7.84
N ASP A 5 -16.56 34.54 7.45
CA ASP A 5 -16.00 34.87 6.13
C ASP A 5 -15.42 33.59 5.52
N ALA A 6 -16.30 32.63 5.27
CA ALA A 6 -16.00 31.53 4.37
C ALA A 6 -16.00 32.09 2.95
N TYR A 7 -14.81 32.36 2.42
CA TYR A 7 -14.63 32.72 1.02
C TYR A 7 -15.33 31.69 0.13
N PRO A 8 -16.08 32.12 -0.91
CA PRO A 8 -16.73 31.18 -1.80
C PRO A 8 -15.68 30.29 -2.47
N GLU A 9 -15.78 28.96 -2.27
CA GLU A 9 -14.95 27.99 -2.97
C GLU A 9 -15.22 28.11 -4.48
N ALA A 10 -14.38 28.88 -5.16
CA ALA A 10 -14.40 28.97 -6.61
C ALA A 10 -14.23 27.54 -7.18
N LYS A 11 -15.20 27.10 -7.98
CA LYS A 11 -15.15 25.80 -8.69
C LYS A 11 -13.79 25.68 -9.38
N ARG A 12 -12.96 24.76 -8.88
CA ARG A 12 -11.57 24.56 -9.32
C ARG A 12 -11.55 24.16 -10.79
N LYS A 13 -10.72 24.85 -11.59
CA LYS A 13 -10.50 24.49 -13.00
C LYS A 13 -9.49 23.34 -13.09
N TRP A 14 -9.76 22.37 -13.98
CA TRP A 14 -9.00 21.12 -14.12
C TRP A 14 -7.49 21.28 -14.41
N TYR A 15 -7.06 22.45 -14.89
CA TYR A 15 -5.67 22.75 -15.24
C TYR A 15 -4.90 23.57 -14.19
N GLN A 16 -5.55 23.99 -13.09
CA GLN A 16 -4.90 24.79 -12.04
C GLN A 16 -4.35 23.88 -10.92
N ILE A 17 -3.18 23.27 -11.17
CA ILE A 17 -2.46 22.51 -10.14
C ILE A 17 -1.85 23.50 -9.14
N GLN A 18 -2.59 23.85 -8.07
CA GLN A 18 -2.10 24.75 -7.02
C GLN A 18 -1.19 24.02 -6.04
N TRP A 19 0.09 23.85 -6.38
CA TRP A 19 1.07 23.18 -5.50
C TRP A 19 1.23 23.85 -4.12
N PHE A 20 1.01 25.17 -4.07
CA PHE A 20 1.00 25.99 -2.85
C PHE A 20 -0.35 26.68 -2.69
N GLN A 21 -0.75 26.95 -1.45
CA GLN A 21 -1.92 27.78 -1.18
C GLN A 21 -1.58 29.27 -1.45
N PRO A 22 -2.56 30.09 -1.89
CA PRO A 22 -2.35 31.52 -2.08
C PRO A 22 -1.89 32.25 -0.81
N THR A 23 -2.25 31.71 0.36
CA THR A 23 -1.91 32.21 1.70
C THR A 23 -0.50 31.83 2.17
N ASP A 24 0.22 30.96 1.44
CA ASP A 24 1.56 30.52 1.83
C ASP A 24 2.60 31.61 1.57
N THR A 25 3.30 32.01 2.62
CA THR A 25 4.43 32.94 2.57
C THR A 25 5.62 32.36 1.81
N PRO A 26 6.54 33.19 1.28
CA PRO A 26 7.75 32.70 0.59
C PRO A 26 8.60 31.74 1.43
N ARG A 27 8.63 31.94 2.76
CA ARG A 27 9.33 31.06 3.71
C ARG A 27 8.65 29.69 3.83
N GLU A 28 7.33 29.66 3.95
CA GLU A 28 6.55 28.42 3.99
C GLU A 28 6.70 27.63 2.69
N ARG A 29 6.71 28.29 1.52
CA ARG A 29 6.93 27.63 0.22
C ARG A 29 8.31 26.98 0.12
N LYS A 30 9.35 27.65 0.62
CA LYS A 30 10.72 27.10 0.67
C LYS A 30 10.78 25.86 1.56
N LEU A 31 10.13 25.90 2.71
CA LEU A 31 10.02 24.75 3.62
C LEU A 31 9.27 23.59 2.98
N ILE A 32 8.12 23.85 2.35
CA ILE A 32 7.31 22.82 1.66
C ILE A 32 8.15 22.14 0.57
N ASN A 33 8.87 22.91 -0.27
CA ASN A 33 9.74 22.33 -1.28
C ASN A 33 10.87 21.47 -0.70
N LYS A 34 11.45 21.91 0.42
CA LYS A 34 12.49 21.15 1.12
C LYS A 34 11.93 19.84 1.67
N LEU A 35 10.77 19.88 2.30
CA LEU A 35 10.08 18.68 2.80
C LEU A 35 9.65 17.76 1.66
N ASP A 36 9.17 18.32 0.55
CA ASP A 36 8.77 17.57 -0.64
C ASP A 36 9.96 16.79 -1.20
N LEU A 37 11.12 17.43 -1.32
CA LEU A 37 12.35 16.81 -1.82
C LEU A 37 12.88 15.70 -0.90
N LEU A 38 12.61 15.77 0.40
CA LEU A 38 13.09 14.79 1.38
C LEU A 38 12.10 13.64 1.57
N ILE A 39 10.85 13.95 1.90
CA ILE A 39 9.86 12.95 2.32
C ILE A 39 9.30 12.20 1.11
N VAL A 40 8.93 12.89 0.02
CA VAL A 40 8.19 12.26 -1.08
C VAL A 40 9.06 11.26 -1.86
N PRO A 41 10.29 11.59 -2.29
CA PRO A 41 11.18 10.62 -2.95
C PRO A 41 11.53 9.44 -2.07
N TYR A 42 11.82 9.65 -0.78
CA TYR A 42 12.10 8.54 0.12
C TYR A 42 10.89 7.64 0.34
N ALA A 43 9.70 8.22 0.56
CA ALA A 43 8.46 7.47 0.72
C ALA A 43 8.18 6.62 -0.54
N PHE A 44 8.37 7.21 -1.72
CA PHE A 44 8.25 6.51 -3.00
C PHE A 44 9.26 5.37 -3.14
N LEU A 45 10.55 5.63 -2.90
CA LEU A 45 11.61 4.62 -3.02
C LEU A 45 11.42 3.46 -2.03
N ALA A 46 11.11 3.76 -0.77
CA ALA A 46 10.92 2.73 0.24
C ALA A 46 9.65 1.89 -0.02
N TYR A 47 8.57 2.50 -0.53
CA TYR A 47 7.37 1.76 -0.93
C TYR A 47 7.59 0.94 -2.20
N TRP A 48 8.33 1.49 -3.17
CA TRP A 48 8.77 0.78 -4.38
C TRP A 48 9.51 -0.51 -4.03
N VAL A 49 10.51 -0.41 -3.15
CA VAL A 49 11.28 -1.57 -2.73
C VAL A 49 10.43 -2.57 -1.94
N LYS A 50 9.50 -2.13 -1.09
CA LYS A 50 8.58 -3.02 -0.35
C LYS A 50 7.72 -3.87 -1.27
N TYR A 51 7.11 -3.27 -2.27
CA TYR A 51 6.30 -4.04 -3.22
C TYR A 51 7.12 -4.88 -4.18
N MET A 52 8.36 -4.49 -4.45
CA MET A 52 9.31 -5.37 -5.14
C MET A 52 9.50 -6.67 -4.35
N ASP A 53 9.81 -6.57 -3.06
CA ASP A 53 10.06 -7.72 -2.18
C ASP A 53 8.82 -8.57 -1.87
N GLN A 54 7.64 -7.96 -1.73
CA GLN A 54 6.39 -8.72 -1.58
C GLN A 54 6.08 -9.56 -2.82
N SER A 55 6.34 -9.01 -4.02
CA SER A 55 6.06 -9.67 -5.30
C SER A 55 7.04 -10.82 -5.60
N ASN A 56 8.23 -10.79 -4.99
CA ASN A 56 9.25 -11.84 -5.14
C ASN A 56 8.72 -13.25 -4.83
N LEU A 57 7.81 -13.42 -3.86
CA LEU A 57 7.29 -14.76 -3.54
C LEU A 57 6.62 -15.42 -4.75
N ASN A 58 5.71 -14.67 -5.38
CA ASN A 58 4.89 -15.17 -6.47
C ASN A 58 5.74 -15.39 -7.71
N ASN A 59 6.65 -14.46 -7.99
CA ASN A 59 7.60 -14.53 -9.10
C ASN A 59 8.56 -15.74 -8.94
N ALA A 60 9.14 -15.92 -7.75
CA ALA A 60 10.03 -17.04 -7.45
C ALA A 60 9.28 -18.40 -7.53
N TYR A 61 8.05 -18.45 -7.04
CA TYR A 61 7.22 -19.67 -7.07
C TYR A 61 7.00 -20.18 -8.49
N VAL A 62 6.73 -19.27 -9.43
CA VAL A 62 6.59 -19.65 -10.85
C VAL A 62 7.94 -19.83 -11.54
N ALA A 63 9.00 -19.22 -11.03
CA ALA A 63 10.36 -19.27 -11.57
C ALA A 63 11.17 -20.53 -11.21
N GLY A 64 10.63 -21.46 -10.42
CA GLY A 64 11.30 -22.74 -10.09
C GLY A 64 11.43 -23.02 -8.60
N MET A 65 11.07 -22.09 -7.71
CA MET A 65 11.13 -22.31 -6.26
C MET A 65 10.24 -23.46 -5.80
N LYS A 66 9.07 -23.65 -6.44
CA LYS A 66 8.17 -24.76 -6.10
C LYS A 66 8.86 -26.11 -6.30
N GLU A 67 9.57 -26.25 -7.42
CA GLU A 67 10.26 -27.47 -7.79
C GLU A 67 11.55 -27.67 -6.97
N ASP A 68 12.34 -26.61 -6.74
CA ASP A 68 13.60 -26.64 -5.94
C ASP A 68 13.35 -27.00 -4.46
N LEU A 69 12.30 -26.46 -3.85
CA LEU A 69 11.97 -26.68 -2.43
C LEU A 69 10.91 -27.77 -2.22
N ASN A 70 10.51 -28.46 -3.29
CA ASN A 70 9.48 -29.50 -3.29
C ASN A 70 8.17 -29.04 -2.59
N PHE A 71 7.68 -27.86 -2.95
CA PHE A 71 6.46 -27.31 -2.34
C PHE A 71 5.20 -28.06 -2.77
N GLN A 72 4.39 -28.41 -1.78
CA GLN A 72 3.17 -29.20 -1.93
C GLN A 72 1.94 -28.43 -1.44
N GLY A 73 0.79 -28.74 -2.02
CA GLY A 73 -0.49 -28.24 -1.54
C GLY A 73 -0.60 -26.70 -1.56
N ASN A 74 -1.00 -26.13 -0.41
CA ASN A 74 -1.29 -24.71 -0.23
C ASN A 74 -0.13 -23.91 0.38
N GLN A 75 1.10 -24.42 0.29
CA GLN A 75 2.27 -23.81 0.92
C GLN A 75 2.56 -22.39 0.42
N LEU A 76 2.30 -22.05 -0.84
CA LEU A 76 2.44 -20.67 -1.35
C LEU A 76 1.57 -19.68 -0.55
N VAL A 77 0.29 -20.01 -0.39
CA VAL A 77 -0.67 -19.15 0.31
C VAL A 77 -0.38 -19.11 1.81
N GLN A 78 0.12 -20.22 2.38
CA GLN A 78 0.58 -20.23 3.77
C GLN A 78 1.78 -19.29 3.97
N LEU A 79 2.75 -19.24 3.05
CA LEU A 79 3.88 -18.30 3.12
C LEU A 79 3.43 -16.84 2.99
N GLN A 80 2.49 -16.55 2.09
CA GLN A 80 1.86 -15.22 2.00
C GLN A 80 1.16 -14.87 3.33
N THR A 81 0.46 -15.83 3.93
CA THR A 81 -0.23 -15.64 5.22
C THR A 81 0.74 -15.36 6.35
N MET A 82 1.84 -16.10 6.45
CA MET A 82 2.85 -15.89 7.50
C MET A 82 3.42 -14.47 7.48
N TYR A 83 3.62 -13.92 6.28
CA TYR A 83 4.00 -12.54 6.11
C TYR A 83 2.93 -11.56 6.63
N ILE A 84 1.66 -11.76 6.27
CA ILE A 84 0.56 -10.90 6.76
C ILE A 84 0.41 -10.99 8.28
N VAL A 85 0.51 -12.20 8.85
CA VAL A 85 0.48 -12.40 10.31
C VAL A 85 1.62 -11.65 10.98
N GLY A 86 2.85 -11.75 10.44
CA GLY A 86 3.99 -10.95 10.91
C GLY A 86 3.71 -9.45 10.88
N ALA A 87 3.13 -8.95 9.78
CA ALA A 87 2.78 -7.54 9.62
C ALA A 87 1.74 -7.06 10.65
N VAL A 88 0.66 -7.83 10.84
CA VAL A 88 -0.40 -7.48 11.79
C VAL A 88 0.09 -7.52 13.23
N VAL A 89 0.85 -8.55 13.61
CA VAL A 89 1.39 -8.66 14.97
C VAL A 89 2.43 -7.58 15.22
N GLY A 90 3.26 -7.24 14.24
CA GLY A 90 4.24 -6.16 14.34
C GLY A 90 3.61 -4.77 14.48
N GLN A 91 2.45 -4.50 13.88
CA GLN A 91 1.85 -3.16 13.90
C GLN A 91 1.53 -2.67 15.31
N ILE A 92 1.09 -3.57 16.20
CA ILE A 92 0.71 -3.26 17.58
C ILE A 92 1.90 -2.69 18.38
N PRO A 93 3.04 -3.39 18.55
CA PRO A 93 4.18 -2.85 19.29
C PRO A 93 4.80 -1.63 18.62
N PHE A 94 4.87 -1.58 17.29
CA PHE A 94 5.47 -0.44 16.59
C PHE A 94 4.65 0.85 16.74
N MET A 95 3.32 0.73 16.88
CA MET A 95 2.46 1.87 17.19
C MET A 95 2.88 2.56 18.50
N PHE A 96 3.23 1.79 19.53
CA PHE A 96 3.73 2.36 20.79
C PHE A 96 5.16 2.87 20.65
N LEU A 97 6.02 2.15 19.93
CA LEU A 97 7.44 2.50 19.77
C LEU A 97 7.64 3.90 19.18
N PHE A 98 6.78 4.31 18.23
CA PHE A 98 6.79 5.64 17.61
C PHE A 98 6.63 6.80 18.59
N THR A 99 5.99 6.56 19.73
CA THR A 99 5.81 7.59 20.77
C THR A 99 7.08 7.77 21.61
N TYR A 100 7.92 6.74 21.71
CA TYR A 100 9.11 6.74 22.56
C TYR A 100 10.40 7.06 21.79
N VAL A 101 10.55 6.52 20.58
CA VAL A 101 11.81 6.60 19.81
C VAL A 101 11.63 7.48 18.57
N PRO A 102 12.63 8.31 18.21
CA PRO A 102 12.56 9.10 16.99
C PRO A 102 12.38 8.23 15.72
N MET A 103 11.42 8.60 14.87
CA MET A 103 11.08 7.83 13.66
C MET A 103 12.24 7.70 12.67
N HIS A 104 13.15 8.69 12.63
CA HIS A 104 14.32 8.69 11.74
C HIS A 104 15.39 7.65 12.15
N TRP A 105 15.28 7.02 13.32
CA TRP A 105 16.10 5.86 13.71
C TRP A 105 15.37 4.54 13.50
N VAL A 106 14.10 4.51 13.90
CA VAL A 106 13.29 3.29 13.87
C VAL A 106 13.04 2.81 12.44
N ILE A 107 12.54 3.68 11.55
CA ILE A 107 12.16 3.27 10.18
C ILE A 107 13.37 2.70 9.42
N PRO A 108 14.55 3.38 9.39
CA PRO A 108 15.74 2.86 8.72
C PRO A 108 16.23 1.54 9.29
N PHE A 109 16.24 1.40 10.62
CA PHE A 109 16.64 0.14 11.27
C PHE A 109 15.73 -1.02 10.85
N LEU A 110 14.41 -0.78 10.85
CA LEU A 110 13.44 -1.78 10.44
C LEU A 110 13.59 -2.14 8.95
N ASP A 111 13.81 -1.16 8.08
CA ASP A 111 14.03 -1.39 6.64
C ASP A 111 15.32 -2.18 6.37
N VAL A 112 16.40 -1.89 7.10
CA VAL A 112 17.65 -2.66 7.00
C VAL A 112 17.47 -4.08 7.51
N ALA A 113 16.85 -4.26 8.69
CA ALA A 113 16.56 -5.59 9.23
C ALA A 113 15.68 -6.41 8.27
N TRP A 114 14.65 -5.78 7.72
CA TRP A 114 13.79 -6.35 6.69
C TRP A 114 14.57 -6.77 5.43
N GLY A 115 15.48 -5.92 4.94
CA GLY A 115 16.38 -6.27 3.82
C GLY A 115 17.30 -7.44 4.12
N VAL A 116 17.83 -7.55 5.35
CA VAL A 116 18.66 -8.68 5.79
C VAL A 116 17.86 -10.00 5.80
N PHE A 117 16.64 -10.01 6.36
CA PHE A 117 15.80 -11.21 6.32
C PHE A 117 15.31 -11.56 4.92
N THR A 118 15.18 -10.57 4.04
CA THR A 118 14.93 -10.80 2.61
C THR A 118 16.13 -11.46 1.93
N LEU A 119 17.36 -11.02 2.23
CA LEU A 119 18.57 -11.68 1.75
C LEU A 119 18.62 -13.13 2.22
N LEU A 120 18.39 -13.41 3.50
CA LEU A 120 18.47 -14.77 4.04
C LEU A 120 17.55 -15.80 3.32
N GLN A 121 16.47 -15.34 2.68
CA GLN A 121 15.59 -16.21 1.88
C GLN A 121 16.31 -16.84 0.67
N TYR A 122 17.42 -16.29 0.16
CA TYR A 122 18.15 -16.93 -0.95
C TYR A 122 18.74 -18.29 -0.52
N ARG A 123 19.08 -18.47 0.76
CA ARG A 123 19.77 -19.67 1.27
C ARG A 123 18.83 -20.78 1.70
N VAL A 124 17.53 -20.51 1.72
CA VAL A 124 16.52 -21.40 2.27
C VAL A 124 16.56 -22.79 1.64
N THR A 125 16.30 -23.79 2.47
CA THR A 125 16.33 -25.21 2.09
C THR A 125 14.97 -25.90 2.22
N GLY A 126 14.02 -25.29 2.93
CA GLY A 126 12.70 -25.87 3.12
C GLY A 126 11.62 -24.88 3.54
N PHE A 127 10.40 -25.39 3.60
CA PHE A 127 9.21 -24.60 3.95
C PHE A 127 9.26 -23.93 5.33
N PRO A 128 9.64 -24.62 6.43
CA PRO A 128 9.61 -24.00 7.78
C PRO A 128 10.56 -22.80 7.90
N GLU A 129 11.74 -22.90 7.30
CA GLU A 129 12.73 -21.83 7.28
C GLU A 129 12.23 -20.63 6.46
N LEU A 130 11.62 -20.87 5.29
CA LEU A 130 11.03 -19.80 4.48
C LEU A 130 9.86 -19.13 5.22
N ALA A 131 9.04 -19.90 5.90
CA ALA A 131 7.92 -19.40 6.70
C ALA A 131 8.40 -18.50 7.85
N ALA A 132 9.49 -18.87 8.54
CA ALA A 132 10.09 -18.06 9.59
C ALA A 132 10.63 -16.73 9.05
N TYR A 133 11.38 -16.76 7.93
CA TYR A 133 11.84 -15.53 7.28
C TYR A 133 10.69 -14.66 6.80
N ARG A 134 9.63 -15.25 6.26
CA ARG A 134 8.43 -14.52 5.82
C ARG A 134 7.73 -13.80 6.99
N PHE A 135 7.62 -14.46 8.14
CA PHE A 135 7.09 -13.85 9.34
C PHE A 135 7.94 -12.66 9.81
N LEU A 136 9.26 -12.83 9.86
CA LEU A 136 10.18 -11.76 10.29
C LEU A 136 10.15 -10.58 9.31
N VAL A 137 10.14 -10.85 8.00
CA VAL A 137 9.97 -9.82 6.98
C VAL A 137 8.68 -9.03 7.19
N GLY A 138 7.54 -9.71 7.41
CA GLY A 138 6.28 -9.06 7.73
C GLY A 138 6.36 -8.22 9.02
N TRP A 139 6.99 -8.77 10.06
CA TRP A 139 7.18 -8.09 11.34
C TRP A 139 7.93 -6.76 11.18
N PHE A 140 9.08 -6.76 10.51
CA PHE A 140 9.87 -5.54 10.32
C PHE A 140 9.19 -4.53 9.39
N GLU A 141 8.38 -4.98 8.44
CA GLU A 141 7.65 -4.08 7.54
C GLU A 141 6.45 -3.38 8.20
N ALA A 142 5.85 -4.03 9.20
CA ALA A 142 4.61 -3.62 9.87
C ALA A 142 4.51 -2.12 10.22
N ALA A 143 5.64 -1.55 10.63
CA ALA A 143 5.76 -0.18 11.11
C ALA A 143 5.70 0.87 9.97
N PHE A 144 6.07 0.49 8.74
CA PHE A 144 6.37 1.45 7.68
C PHE A 144 5.13 2.23 7.22
N PHE A 145 4.05 1.52 6.88
CA PHE A 145 2.82 2.15 6.40
C PHE A 145 2.23 3.17 7.39
N PRO A 146 2.01 2.81 8.68
CA PRO A 146 1.51 3.78 9.66
C PRO A 146 2.53 4.90 9.95
N ALA A 147 3.84 4.62 9.95
CA ALA A 147 4.86 5.63 10.16
C ALA A 147 4.88 6.69 9.05
N MET A 148 4.84 6.27 7.78
CA MET A 148 4.84 7.21 6.67
C MET A 148 3.58 8.07 6.64
N HIS A 149 2.41 7.49 6.93
CA HIS A 149 1.17 8.24 7.05
C HIS A 149 1.21 9.23 8.22
N TYR A 150 1.84 8.85 9.34
CA TYR A 150 2.06 9.76 10.46
C TYR A 150 3.00 10.91 10.08
N ILE A 151 4.12 10.63 9.42
CA ILE A 151 5.07 11.66 8.94
C ILE A 151 4.36 12.61 7.96
N PHE A 152 3.56 12.08 7.03
CA PHE A 152 2.77 12.93 6.13
C PHE A 152 1.79 13.82 6.90
N GLY A 153 1.07 13.26 7.88
CA GLY A 153 0.15 14.01 8.74
C GLY A 153 0.82 15.04 9.65
N ALA A 154 2.09 14.82 10.00
CA ALA A 154 2.84 15.69 10.91
C ALA A 154 3.48 16.90 10.21
N TRP A 155 3.77 16.82 8.90
CA TRP A 155 4.46 17.88 8.15
C TRP A 155 3.56 18.61 7.13
N TYR A 156 2.51 17.95 6.64
CA TYR A 156 1.66 18.46 5.57
C TYR A 156 0.22 18.70 6.02
N ARG A 157 -0.44 19.65 5.35
CA ARG A 157 -1.88 19.89 5.53
C ARG A 157 -2.70 18.82 4.81
N SER A 158 -3.96 18.67 5.18
CA SER A 158 -4.83 17.63 4.60
C SER A 158 -4.99 17.71 3.07
N ASP A 159 -4.99 18.92 2.50
CA ASP A 159 -5.08 19.18 1.05
C ASP A 159 -3.78 18.83 0.29
N GLU A 160 -2.66 18.83 1.00
CA GLU A 160 -1.33 18.54 0.46
C GLU A 160 -1.00 17.05 0.47
N ILE A 161 -1.52 16.32 1.47
CA ILE A 161 -1.29 14.89 1.65
C ILE A 161 -1.85 14.10 0.47
N ALA A 162 -3.04 14.44 -0.04
CA ALA A 162 -3.70 13.67 -1.10
C ALA A 162 -2.83 13.52 -2.37
N ARG A 163 -2.19 14.61 -2.82
CA ARG A 163 -1.36 14.60 -4.03
C ARG A 163 -0.05 13.85 -3.84
N ARG A 164 0.59 14.04 -2.69
CA ARG A 164 1.85 13.35 -2.32
C ARG A 164 1.61 11.87 -2.06
N GLY A 165 0.45 11.53 -1.48
CA GLY A 165 -0.03 10.16 -1.33
C GLY A 165 -0.21 9.47 -2.68
N GLY A 166 -0.71 10.17 -3.71
CA GLY A 166 -0.77 9.62 -5.06
C GLY A 166 0.59 9.16 -5.59
N VAL A 167 1.64 9.98 -5.42
CA VAL A 167 3.02 9.61 -5.81
C VAL A 167 3.51 8.42 -4.99
N PHE A 168 3.26 8.40 -3.67
CA PHE A 168 3.59 7.26 -2.81
C PHE A 168 2.99 5.95 -3.34
N TYR A 169 1.70 5.93 -3.69
CA TYR A 169 1.03 4.73 -4.20
C TYR A 169 1.52 4.26 -5.57
N LEU A 170 2.11 5.12 -6.41
CA LEU A 170 2.75 4.67 -7.66
C LEU A 170 3.93 3.72 -7.39
N GLY A 171 4.58 3.86 -6.23
CA GLY A 171 5.63 2.95 -5.78
C GLY A 171 5.17 1.49 -5.73
N LEU A 172 3.92 1.22 -5.32
CA LEU A 172 3.35 -0.13 -5.27
C LEU A 172 3.36 -0.80 -6.65
N THR A 173 2.75 -0.13 -7.62
CA THR A 173 2.62 -0.68 -8.99
C THR A 173 3.98 -0.79 -9.68
N LEU A 174 4.85 0.22 -9.47
CA LEU A 174 6.20 0.18 -10.04
C LEU A 174 7.03 -0.93 -9.40
N GLY A 175 6.91 -1.15 -8.09
CA GLY A 175 7.67 -2.16 -7.36
C GLY A 175 7.32 -3.57 -7.83
N THR A 176 6.02 -3.87 -7.95
CA THR A 176 5.56 -5.16 -8.47
C THR A 176 5.99 -5.39 -9.93
N LEU A 177 5.97 -4.34 -10.77
CA LEU A 177 6.48 -4.40 -12.14
C LEU A 177 7.98 -4.70 -12.16
N THR A 178 8.78 -3.94 -11.39
CA THR A 178 10.23 -4.11 -11.34
C THR A 178 10.61 -5.52 -10.84
N ALA A 179 9.93 -6.06 -9.83
CA ALA A 179 10.18 -7.42 -9.35
C ALA A 179 9.98 -8.48 -10.44
N GLY A 180 8.92 -8.37 -11.24
CA GLY A 180 8.69 -9.31 -12.35
C GLY A 180 9.78 -9.22 -13.43
N LEU A 181 10.25 -8.01 -13.75
CA LEU A 181 11.35 -7.81 -14.70
C LEU A 181 12.69 -8.34 -14.15
N ILE A 182 12.98 -8.10 -12.87
CA ILE A 182 14.19 -8.61 -12.22
C ILE A 182 14.16 -10.14 -12.22
N GLN A 183 13.03 -10.77 -11.85
CA GLN A 183 12.93 -12.23 -11.90
C GLN A 183 13.06 -12.78 -13.31
N ALA A 184 12.46 -12.13 -14.31
CA ALA A 184 12.58 -12.54 -15.70
C ALA A 184 14.03 -12.53 -16.17
N GLY A 185 14.76 -11.43 -15.89
CA GLY A 185 16.18 -11.32 -16.23
C GLY A 185 17.07 -12.29 -15.43
N ALA A 186 16.77 -12.52 -14.15
CA ALA A 186 17.49 -13.47 -13.32
C ALA A 186 17.29 -14.92 -13.79
N SER A 187 16.06 -15.30 -14.16
CA SER A 187 15.78 -16.62 -14.73
C SER A 187 16.36 -16.83 -16.12
N GLU A 188 16.57 -15.77 -16.91
CA GLU A 188 17.16 -15.89 -18.25
C GLU A 188 18.69 -15.96 -18.21
N ARG A 189 19.35 -15.16 -17.34
CA ARG A 189 20.80 -14.93 -17.40
C ARG A 189 21.58 -15.43 -16.20
N LEU A 190 20.92 -15.62 -15.05
CA LEU A 190 21.57 -15.98 -13.79
C LEU A 190 21.23 -17.40 -13.33
N GLU A 191 20.42 -18.14 -14.10
CA GLU A 191 20.11 -19.54 -13.82
C GLU A 191 21.39 -20.39 -13.86
N GLY A 192 21.72 -21.06 -12.75
CA GLY A 192 22.92 -21.90 -12.62
C GLY A 192 24.23 -21.13 -12.36
N VAL A 193 24.22 -19.79 -12.38
CA VAL A 193 25.40 -18.98 -12.09
C VAL A 193 25.78 -19.16 -10.62
N ASN A 194 27.04 -19.51 -10.35
CA ASN A 194 27.56 -19.91 -9.03
C ASN A 194 26.77 -21.08 -8.39
N GLY A 195 26.11 -21.92 -9.19
CA GLY A 195 25.31 -23.04 -8.70
C GLY A 195 24.00 -22.61 -8.02
N LEU A 196 23.57 -21.36 -8.20
CA LEU A 196 22.32 -20.83 -7.64
C LEU A 196 21.23 -20.78 -8.71
N ALA A 197 20.00 -21.14 -8.32
CA ALA A 197 18.82 -20.97 -9.16
C ALA A 197 18.50 -19.47 -9.35
N GLY A 198 17.92 -19.10 -10.50
CA GLY A 198 17.63 -17.71 -10.85
C GLY A 198 16.68 -17.01 -9.86
N TRP A 199 15.79 -17.76 -9.20
CA TRP A 199 14.93 -17.22 -8.14
C TRP A 199 15.70 -16.83 -6.88
N ARG A 200 16.82 -17.49 -6.56
CA ARG A 200 17.68 -17.14 -5.41
C ARG A 200 18.42 -15.84 -5.69
N TRP A 201 18.88 -15.64 -6.92
CA TRP A 201 19.52 -14.39 -7.36
C TRP A 201 18.60 -13.17 -7.24
N MET A 202 17.30 -13.33 -7.51
CA MET A 202 16.34 -12.25 -7.33
C MET A 202 16.30 -11.76 -5.87
N TYR A 203 16.29 -12.66 -4.88
CA TYR A 203 16.33 -12.24 -3.46
C TYR A 203 17.62 -11.48 -3.10
N ILE A 204 18.76 -11.87 -3.68
CA ILE A 204 20.04 -11.18 -3.48
C ILE A 204 19.99 -9.77 -4.10
N ILE A 205 19.55 -9.65 -5.35
CA ILE A 205 19.46 -8.37 -6.06
C ILE A 205 18.50 -7.43 -5.35
N CYS A 206 17.33 -7.93 -4.92
CA CYS A 206 16.36 -7.10 -4.23
C CYS A 206 16.91 -6.61 -2.88
N ALA A 207 17.51 -7.49 -2.07
CA ALA A 207 18.13 -7.08 -0.81
C ALA A 207 19.28 -6.06 -0.98
N LEU A 208 20.05 -6.18 -2.07
CA LEU A 208 21.11 -5.22 -2.42
C LEU A 208 20.55 -3.83 -2.76
N ILE A 209 19.31 -3.74 -3.26
CA ILE A 209 18.62 -2.47 -3.47
C ILE A 209 17.98 -1.99 -2.16
N THR A 210 17.39 -2.90 -1.39
CA THR A 210 16.68 -2.60 -0.13
C THR A 210 17.56 -2.03 0.97
N ILE A 211 18.71 -2.66 1.24
CA ILE A 211 19.57 -2.26 2.37
C ILE A 211 20.09 -0.82 2.19
N PRO A 212 20.61 -0.40 1.03
CA PRO A 212 21.01 0.99 0.81
C PRO A 212 19.86 1.99 0.92
N VAL A 213 18.66 1.65 0.44
CA VAL A 213 17.48 2.52 0.58
C VAL A 213 17.08 2.68 2.05
N GLY A 214 17.16 1.60 2.84
CA GLY A 214 16.98 1.65 4.29
C GLY A 214 18.01 2.56 4.96
N ILE A 215 19.30 2.41 4.62
CA ILE A 215 20.38 3.26 5.14
C ILE A 215 20.17 4.73 4.74
N LEU A 216 19.77 4.99 3.49
CA LEU A 216 19.45 6.33 3.00
C LEU A 216 18.34 6.98 3.84
N GLY A 217 17.37 6.20 4.31
CA GLY A 217 16.30 6.66 5.19
C GLY A 217 16.81 7.35 6.45
N TYR A 218 17.94 6.90 7.02
CA TYR A 218 18.54 7.54 8.19
C TYR A 218 19.01 8.97 7.90
N PHE A 219 19.54 9.20 6.71
CA PHE A 219 20.06 10.51 6.28
C PHE A 219 19.00 11.44 5.71
N VAL A 220 17.88 10.91 5.21
CA VAL A 220 16.87 11.69 4.46
C VAL A 220 15.57 11.91 5.26
N LEU A 221 15.25 11.05 6.23
CA LEU A 221 14.02 11.22 7.01
C LEU A 221 14.11 12.43 7.96
N PRO A 222 13.20 13.41 7.84
CA PRO A 222 13.17 14.58 8.72
C PRO A 222 12.68 14.27 10.15
N GLY A 223 12.19 13.05 10.41
CA GLY A 223 11.57 12.69 11.69
C GLY A 223 10.19 13.34 11.85
N THR A 224 9.83 13.68 13.08
CA THR A 224 8.57 14.39 13.41
C THR A 224 8.88 15.79 13.92
N PRO A 225 7.94 16.76 13.84
CA PRO A 225 8.17 18.10 14.39
C PRO A 225 8.52 18.13 15.89
N ASP A 226 8.15 17.09 16.64
CA ASP A 226 8.50 16.94 18.05
C ASP A 226 9.92 16.38 18.26
N ARG A 227 10.40 15.54 17.35
CA ARG A 227 11.74 14.96 17.36
C ARG A 227 12.35 15.06 15.95
N PRO A 228 12.67 16.29 15.50
CA PRO A 228 13.15 16.52 14.16
C PRO A 228 14.57 15.99 14.01
N ASN A 229 14.88 15.52 12.80
CA ASN A 229 16.25 15.22 12.43
C ASN A 229 17.01 16.54 12.23
N ARG A 230 17.79 16.92 13.24
CA ARG A 230 18.56 18.17 13.26
C ARG A 230 19.67 18.23 12.20
N MET A 231 20.01 17.10 11.56
CA MET A 231 20.93 17.10 10.42
C MET A 231 20.31 17.74 9.17
N LEU A 232 18.98 17.71 9.04
CA LEU A 232 18.25 18.15 7.85
C LEU A 232 17.47 19.44 8.07
N LEU A 233 16.91 19.63 9.26
CA LEU A 233 15.99 20.72 9.58
C LEU A 233 16.60 21.66 10.63
N SER A 234 16.54 22.96 10.34
CA SER A 234 16.87 23.99 11.32
C SER A 234 15.73 24.14 12.33
N GLN A 235 16.01 24.72 13.50
CA GLN A 235 14.97 25.04 14.48
C GLN A 235 13.92 26.00 13.87
N GLU A 236 14.35 26.96 13.05
CA GLU A 236 13.46 27.86 12.33
C GLU A 236 12.51 27.13 11.38
N ASP A 237 12.97 26.07 10.70
CA ASP A 237 12.15 25.26 9.79
C ASP A 237 11.02 24.56 10.57
N VAL A 238 11.32 24.08 11.79
CA VAL A 238 10.38 23.40 12.67
C VAL A 238 9.36 24.38 13.23
N ASP A 239 9.79 25.58 13.62
CA ASP A 239 8.91 26.60 14.17
C ASP A 239 7.93 27.11 13.11
N VAL A 240 8.40 27.34 11.87
CA VAL A 240 7.54 27.68 10.72
C VAL A 240 6.55 26.55 10.41
N ALA A 241 6.97 25.28 10.49
CA ALA A 241 6.07 24.14 10.30
C ALA A 241 4.95 24.11 11.36
N LYS A 242 5.30 24.28 12.63
CA LYS A 242 4.35 24.28 13.75
C LYS A 242 3.38 25.44 13.68
N GLU A 243 3.86 26.65 13.38
CA GLU A 243 3.01 27.83 13.22
C GLU A 243 2.01 27.65 12.08
N ARG A 244 2.47 27.16 10.92
CA ARG A 244 1.64 26.90 9.74
C ARG A 244 0.57 25.83 10.00
N LEU A 245 0.92 24.74 10.67
CA LEU A 245 -0.03 23.67 11.01
C LEU A 245 -1.05 24.16 12.05
N THR A 246 -0.61 24.89 13.07
CA THR A 246 -1.50 25.50 14.07
C THR A 246 -2.47 26.50 13.44
N ARG A 247 -2.00 27.33 12.49
CA ARG A 247 -2.83 28.27 11.72
C ARG A 247 -3.90 27.56 10.88
N ALA A 248 -3.61 26.35 10.40
CA ALA A 248 -4.55 25.49 9.68
C ALA A 248 -5.49 24.68 10.61
N GLY A 249 -5.44 24.91 11.93
CA GLY A 249 -6.25 24.19 12.91
C GLY A 249 -5.76 22.77 13.22
N HIS A 250 -4.55 22.39 12.79
CA HIS A 250 -3.94 21.13 13.19
C HIS A 250 -3.42 21.26 14.62
N VAL A 251 -4.01 20.51 15.55
CA VAL A 251 -3.49 20.38 16.92
C VAL A 251 -2.23 19.51 16.86
N THR A 252 -1.06 20.14 17.04
CA THR A 252 0.25 19.47 17.05
C THR A 252 0.53 18.70 18.34
N GLU A 253 -0.28 18.89 19.39
CA GLU A 253 -0.10 18.25 20.69
C GLU A 253 -1.37 17.54 21.17
N GLY A 254 -1.28 16.24 21.38
CA GLY A 254 -2.37 15.46 21.97
C GLY A 254 -1.92 14.03 22.28
N ARG A 255 -1.88 13.68 23.57
CA ARG A 255 -1.71 12.27 23.96
C ARG A 255 -3.01 11.53 23.71
N ILE A 256 -2.91 10.38 23.05
CA ILE A 256 -4.04 9.45 22.90
C ILE A 256 -4.57 9.14 24.29
N THR A 257 -5.78 9.62 24.58
CA THR A 257 -6.42 9.39 25.88
C THR A 257 -7.36 8.21 25.73
N PHE A 258 -7.33 7.25 26.65
CA PHE A 258 -8.24 6.09 26.65
C PHE A 258 -9.72 6.47 26.51
N LYS A 259 -10.11 7.63 27.06
CA LYS A 259 -11.46 8.20 26.91
C LYS A 259 -11.79 8.62 25.46
N GLY A 260 -10.81 9.12 24.71
CA GLY A 260 -10.95 9.46 23.29
C GLY A 260 -11.15 8.22 22.43
N ILE A 261 -10.33 7.18 22.64
CA ILE A 261 -10.48 5.88 21.97
C ILE A 261 -11.86 5.28 22.26
N ALA A 262 -12.29 5.27 23.52
CA ALA A 262 -13.59 4.73 23.90
C ALA A 262 -14.77 5.51 23.27
N LYS A 263 -14.62 6.81 23.04
CA LYS A 263 -15.63 7.63 22.35
C LYS A 263 -15.67 7.31 20.85
N ILE A 264 -14.53 7.11 20.21
CA ILE A 264 -14.42 6.72 18.80
C ILE A 264 -15.02 5.34 18.57
N GLY A 265 -14.70 4.37 19.43
CA GLY A 265 -15.21 3.00 19.35
C GLY A 265 -16.73 2.86 19.55
N LYS A 266 -17.39 3.85 20.15
CA LYS A 266 -18.86 3.91 20.28
C LYS A 266 -19.55 4.54 19.07
N SER A 267 -18.79 5.18 18.16
CA SER A 267 -19.35 5.85 16.99
C SER A 267 -19.68 4.83 15.90
N TRP A 268 -20.93 4.83 15.45
CA TRP A 268 -21.35 4.07 14.25
C TRP A 268 -20.49 4.41 13.03
N HIS A 269 -20.08 5.68 12.90
CA HIS A 269 -19.24 6.12 11.79
C HIS A 269 -17.88 5.40 11.77
N PHE A 270 -17.28 5.14 12.93
CA PHE A 270 -16.01 4.41 13.01
C PHE A 270 -16.15 2.96 12.50
N TRP A 271 -17.18 2.24 12.94
CA TRP A 271 -17.47 0.89 12.47
C TRP A 271 -17.80 0.84 10.98
N SER A 272 -18.48 1.87 10.46
CA SER A 272 -18.75 1.99 9.02
C SER A 272 -17.47 2.14 8.19
N LEU A 273 -16.47 2.87 8.70
CA LEU A 273 -15.16 3.03 8.05
C LEU A 273 -14.31 1.75 8.13
N ILE A 274 -14.38 1.01 9.25
CA ILE A 274 -13.74 -0.32 9.36
C ILE A 274 -14.32 -1.27 8.31
N LEU A 275 -15.66 -1.39 8.24
CA LEU A 275 -16.30 -2.27 7.26
C LEU A 275 -15.93 -1.87 5.83
N PHE A 276 -15.89 -0.58 5.55
CA PHE A 276 -15.49 -0.06 4.24
C PHE A 276 -14.05 -0.46 3.87
N ASP A 277 -13.10 -0.35 4.80
CA ASP A 277 -11.70 -0.76 4.55
C ASP A 277 -11.55 -2.28 4.45
N ILE A 278 -12.29 -3.07 5.24
CA ILE A 278 -12.34 -4.55 5.12
C ILE A 278 -12.80 -4.96 3.72
N LEU A 279 -13.89 -4.35 3.23
CA LEU A 279 -14.42 -4.64 1.90
C LEU A 279 -13.42 -4.26 0.81
N PHE A 280 -12.66 -3.18 0.99
CA PHE A 280 -11.62 -2.75 0.05
C PHE A 280 -10.46 -3.74 -0.03
N TRP A 281 -9.90 -4.14 1.13
CA TRP A 281 -8.80 -5.10 1.19
C TRP A 281 -9.18 -6.47 0.59
N ASN A 282 -10.40 -6.95 0.87
CA ASN A 282 -10.89 -8.22 0.34
C ASN A 282 -11.35 -8.11 -1.12
N GLY A 283 -11.86 -6.96 -1.55
CA GLY A 283 -12.26 -6.67 -2.94
C GLY A 283 -11.09 -6.50 -3.92
N SER A 284 -9.86 -6.39 -3.40
CA SER A 284 -8.64 -6.19 -4.21
C SER A 284 -7.64 -7.36 -4.12
N ILE A 285 -7.97 -8.42 -3.37
CA ILE A 285 -7.03 -9.51 -3.05
C ILE A 285 -6.63 -10.34 -4.30
N ASN A 286 -7.47 -10.35 -5.33
CA ASN A 286 -7.19 -11.05 -6.60
C ASN A 286 -5.92 -10.55 -7.31
N ALA A 287 -5.54 -9.29 -7.07
CA ALA A 287 -4.34 -8.70 -7.67
C ALA A 287 -3.04 -9.13 -6.95
N THR A 288 -3.10 -9.58 -5.69
CA THR A 288 -1.91 -9.86 -4.87
C THR A 288 -1.66 -11.35 -4.61
N THR A 289 -2.64 -12.21 -4.82
CA THR A 289 -2.54 -13.67 -4.58
C THR A 289 -1.65 -14.42 -5.58
N GLY A 290 -1.25 -13.79 -6.67
CA GLY A 290 -0.42 -14.41 -7.72
C GLY A 290 -1.21 -15.26 -8.72
N GLY A 291 -2.54 -15.17 -8.74
CA GLY A 291 -3.41 -15.95 -9.63
C GLY A 291 -3.06 -15.82 -11.11
N TYR A 292 -2.68 -14.62 -11.56
CA TYR A 292 -2.27 -14.37 -12.94
C TYR A 292 -1.00 -15.15 -13.33
N LEU A 293 0.04 -15.13 -12.49
CA LEU A 293 1.28 -15.86 -12.73
C LEU A 293 1.05 -17.38 -12.73
N LEU A 294 0.20 -17.87 -11.81
CA LEU A 294 -0.19 -19.28 -11.78
C LEU A 294 -0.96 -19.70 -13.03
N TRP A 295 -1.85 -18.83 -13.54
CA TRP A 295 -2.53 -19.05 -14.81
C TRP A 295 -1.55 -19.11 -15.98
N LEU A 296 -0.64 -18.14 -16.11
CA LEU A 296 0.39 -18.14 -17.15
C LEU A 296 1.26 -19.41 -17.11
N LYS A 297 1.70 -19.85 -15.92
CA LYS A 297 2.45 -21.11 -15.74
C LYS A 297 1.60 -22.33 -16.13
N SER A 298 0.30 -22.32 -15.86
CA SER A 298 -0.62 -23.42 -16.21
C SER A 298 -0.78 -23.63 -17.72
N LEU A 299 -0.58 -22.59 -18.53
CA LEU A 299 -0.66 -22.68 -19.99
C LEU A 299 0.45 -23.56 -20.58
N LYS A 300 1.58 -23.74 -19.87
CA LYS A 300 2.76 -24.52 -20.33
C LYS A 300 3.33 -24.08 -21.69
N LYS A 301 2.99 -22.88 -22.16
CA LYS A 301 3.46 -22.30 -23.43
C LYS A 301 4.71 -21.40 -23.28
N PHE A 302 5.02 -20.99 -22.04
CA PHE A 302 6.00 -19.94 -21.76
C PHE A 302 7.10 -20.46 -20.84
N THR A 303 8.33 -19.98 -21.05
CA THR A 303 9.44 -20.22 -20.13
C THR A 303 9.24 -19.46 -18.81
N PRO A 304 9.91 -19.86 -17.71
CA PRO A 304 9.86 -19.12 -16.45
C PRO A 304 10.16 -17.63 -16.58
N ALA A 305 11.13 -17.27 -17.43
CA ALA A 305 11.46 -15.87 -17.73
C ALA A 305 10.32 -15.15 -18.46
N GLN A 306 9.72 -15.79 -19.48
CA GLN A 306 8.57 -15.24 -20.21
C GLN A 306 7.33 -15.08 -19.32
N VAL A 307 7.04 -16.05 -18.44
CA VAL A 307 5.93 -15.96 -17.48
C VAL A 307 6.08 -14.73 -16.60
N ASN A 308 7.27 -14.51 -16.03
CA ASN A 308 7.53 -13.34 -15.19
C ASN A 308 7.45 -12.04 -15.99
N ASN A 309 7.99 -12.01 -17.21
CA ASN A 309 7.92 -10.83 -18.08
C ASN A 309 6.46 -10.46 -18.44
N LEU A 310 5.65 -11.44 -18.88
CA LEU A 310 4.21 -11.24 -19.14
C LEU A 310 3.44 -10.88 -17.86
N GLY A 311 3.90 -11.39 -16.71
CA GLY A 311 3.45 -11.03 -15.37
C GLY A 311 3.45 -9.52 -15.09
N THR A 312 4.36 -8.77 -15.73
CA THR A 312 4.54 -7.33 -15.49
C THR A 312 3.52 -6.44 -16.19
N ILE A 313 2.77 -6.96 -17.17
CA ILE A 313 1.82 -6.16 -17.96
C ILE A 313 0.67 -5.67 -17.05
N ALA A 314 0.17 -6.52 -16.17
CA ALA A 314 -0.91 -6.19 -15.26
C ALA A 314 -0.56 -5.03 -14.28
N PRO A 315 0.57 -5.06 -13.54
CA PRO A 315 1.00 -3.92 -12.73
C PRO A 315 1.36 -2.68 -13.57
N ALA A 316 1.85 -2.84 -14.81
CA ALA A 316 2.09 -1.72 -15.72
C ALA A 316 0.80 -0.95 -16.03
N LEU A 317 -0.26 -1.66 -16.39
CA LEU A 317 -1.60 -1.07 -16.59
C LEU A 317 -2.17 -0.49 -15.29
N GLY A 318 -1.84 -1.10 -14.14
CA GLY A 318 -2.15 -0.58 -12.81
C GLY A 318 -1.66 0.85 -12.57
N MET A 319 -0.51 1.25 -13.09
CA MET A 319 -0.04 2.63 -13.01
C MET A 319 -0.99 3.59 -13.73
N PHE A 320 -1.41 3.24 -14.95
CA PHE A 320 -2.35 4.05 -15.73
C PHE A 320 -3.72 4.13 -15.05
N TYR A 321 -4.23 3.01 -14.52
CA TYR A 321 -5.50 3.02 -13.77
C TYR A 321 -5.42 3.88 -12.52
N THR A 322 -4.33 3.80 -11.75
CA THR A 322 -4.11 4.62 -10.56
C THR A 322 -4.16 6.10 -10.90
N LEU A 323 -3.41 6.54 -11.92
CA LEU A 323 -3.42 7.94 -12.34
C LEU A 323 -4.81 8.36 -12.82
N PHE A 324 -5.44 7.56 -13.68
CA PHE A 324 -6.76 7.87 -14.23
C PHE A 324 -7.82 8.02 -13.14
N ILE A 325 -7.89 7.08 -12.19
CA ILE A 325 -8.87 7.10 -11.10
C ILE A 325 -8.61 8.23 -10.11
N CYS A 326 -7.35 8.52 -9.77
CA CYS A 326 -6.98 9.67 -8.94
C CYS A 326 -7.43 10.99 -9.58
N PHE A 327 -7.07 11.22 -10.85
CA PHE A 327 -7.47 12.45 -11.55
C PHE A 327 -8.98 12.53 -11.72
N ALA A 328 -9.66 11.41 -12.03
CA ALA A 328 -11.11 11.38 -12.15
C ALA A 328 -11.81 11.70 -10.82
N SER A 329 -11.29 11.19 -9.69
CA SER A 329 -11.77 11.50 -8.34
C SER A 329 -11.66 12.99 -8.03
N ASP A 330 -10.47 13.56 -8.24
CA ASP A 330 -10.16 14.92 -7.81
C ASP A 330 -10.81 16.00 -8.69
N LEU A 331 -11.00 15.72 -9.99
CA LEU A 331 -11.41 16.73 -10.97
C LEU A 331 -12.88 16.66 -11.38
N VAL A 332 -13.48 15.47 -11.43
CA VAL A 332 -14.77 15.27 -12.13
C VAL A 332 -15.81 14.54 -11.29
N LEU A 333 -15.46 13.42 -10.68
CA LEU A 333 -16.43 12.45 -10.17
C LEU A 333 -16.64 12.52 -8.65
N GLY A 334 -15.61 12.97 -7.91
CA GLY A 334 -15.56 12.83 -6.45
C GLY A 334 -15.25 11.39 -5.99
N PRO A 335 -14.95 11.19 -4.70
CA PRO A 335 -14.37 9.94 -4.21
C PRO A 335 -15.25 8.71 -4.42
N ALA A 336 -16.54 8.77 -4.08
CA ALA A 336 -17.45 7.62 -4.16
C ALA A 336 -17.66 7.12 -5.61
N TRP A 337 -17.76 8.04 -6.58
CA TRP A 337 -17.93 7.67 -7.98
C TRP A 337 -16.62 7.16 -8.60
N ALA A 338 -15.47 7.70 -8.22
CA ALA A 338 -14.18 7.17 -8.66
C ALA A 338 -13.97 5.73 -8.18
N ILE A 339 -14.32 5.44 -6.93
CA ILE A 339 -14.35 4.08 -6.35
C ILE A 339 -15.26 3.16 -7.16
N THR A 340 -16.44 3.66 -7.52
CA THR A 340 -17.42 2.91 -8.32
C THR A 340 -16.88 2.58 -9.71
N VAL A 341 -16.28 3.54 -10.42
CA VAL A 341 -15.70 3.30 -11.76
C VAL A 341 -14.58 2.26 -11.69
N ALA A 342 -13.69 2.38 -10.71
CA ALA A 342 -12.60 1.41 -10.50
C ALA A 342 -13.13 -0.01 -10.26
N HIS A 343 -14.11 -0.15 -9.37
CA HIS A 343 -14.67 -1.46 -9.02
C HIS A 343 -15.60 -2.03 -10.08
N VAL A 344 -16.33 -1.22 -10.85
CA VAL A 344 -17.08 -1.70 -12.01
C VAL A 344 -16.12 -2.30 -13.04
N TRP A 345 -14.98 -1.65 -13.29
CA TRP A 345 -13.96 -2.19 -14.18
C TRP A 345 -13.39 -3.53 -13.67
N ASN A 346 -13.09 -3.63 -12.37
CA ASN A 346 -12.65 -4.87 -11.73
C ASN A 346 -13.73 -5.97 -11.76
N ILE A 347 -15.01 -5.63 -11.56
CA ILE A 347 -16.14 -6.56 -11.56
C ILE A 347 -16.27 -7.24 -12.92
N ILE A 348 -16.09 -6.52 -14.03
CA ILE A 348 -16.13 -7.12 -15.37
C ILE A 348 -15.05 -8.21 -15.48
N GLY A 349 -13.82 -7.92 -15.04
CA GLY A 349 -12.74 -8.91 -14.99
C GLY A 349 -13.06 -10.11 -14.10
N LEU A 350 -13.60 -9.84 -12.90
CA LEU A 350 -13.96 -10.89 -11.94
C LEU A 350 -15.07 -11.81 -12.45
N ILE A 351 -16.09 -11.29 -13.14
CA ILE A 351 -17.15 -12.12 -13.75
C ILE A 351 -16.54 -13.09 -14.77
N ILE A 352 -15.61 -12.61 -15.60
CA ILE A 352 -14.90 -13.44 -16.56
C ILE A 352 -14.08 -14.53 -15.86
N GLN A 353 -13.39 -14.18 -14.76
CA GLN A 353 -12.61 -15.14 -13.95
C GLN A 353 -13.48 -16.18 -13.24
N VAL A 354 -14.70 -15.81 -12.82
CA VAL A 354 -15.66 -16.74 -12.21
C VAL A 354 -16.21 -17.74 -13.22
N ILE A 355 -16.59 -17.27 -14.42
CA ILE A 355 -17.09 -18.15 -15.49
C ILE A 355 -15.96 -19.08 -15.95
N TRP A 356 -14.75 -18.54 -16.16
CA TRP A 356 -13.51 -19.22 -16.56
C TRP A 356 -13.53 -19.88 -17.95
N GLU A 357 -14.66 -20.46 -18.36
CA GLU A 357 -14.88 -21.11 -19.66
C GLU A 357 -15.15 -20.07 -20.75
N VAL A 358 -14.12 -19.27 -21.05
CA VAL A 358 -14.14 -18.18 -22.02
C VAL A 358 -12.92 -18.27 -22.94
N PRO A 359 -12.90 -17.57 -24.09
CA PRO A 359 -11.71 -17.49 -24.94
C PRO A 359 -10.48 -16.98 -24.18
N GLU A 360 -9.28 -17.45 -24.54
CA GLU A 360 -8.02 -17.07 -23.86
C GLU A 360 -7.86 -15.54 -23.78
N GLY A 361 -8.23 -14.81 -24.84
CA GLY A 361 -8.18 -13.35 -24.88
C GLY A 361 -9.05 -12.66 -23.81
N ALA A 362 -10.17 -13.28 -23.41
CA ALA A 362 -11.01 -12.76 -22.33
C ALA A 362 -10.34 -12.95 -20.96
N LEU A 363 -9.64 -14.08 -20.74
CA LEU A 363 -8.85 -14.28 -19.53
C LEU A 363 -7.69 -13.29 -19.45
N TRP A 364 -6.99 -13.05 -20.57
CA TRP A 364 -5.98 -11.98 -20.66
C TRP A 364 -6.55 -10.64 -20.23
N PHE A 365 -7.67 -10.21 -20.83
CA PHE A 365 -8.36 -8.98 -20.44
C PHE A 365 -8.68 -8.96 -18.94
N SER A 366 -9.25 -10.06 -18.41
CA SER A 366 -9.64 -10.14 -17.00
C SER A 366 -8.46 -9.91 -16.05
N PHE A 367 -7.30 -10.54 -16.29
CA PHE A 367 -6.13 -10.36 -15.45
C PHE A 367 -5.56 -8.95 -15.57
N MET A 368 -5.56 -8.38 -16.78
CA MET A 368 -5.14 -6.99 -17.01
C MET A 368 -6.00 -5.96 -16.28
N THR A 369 -7.29 -6.25 -16.03
CA THR A 369 -8.17 -5.35 -15.28
C THR A 369 -8.02 -5.44 -13.75
N SER A 370 -7.37 -6.47 -13.21
CA SER A 370 -7.31 -6.75 -11.76
C SER A 370 -6.69 -5.61 -10.93
N TYR A 371 -5.68 -4.92 -11.49
CA TYR A 371 -5.03 -3.80 -10.79
C TYR A 371 -5.88 -2.53 -10.71
N SER A 372 -7.03 -2.46 -11.40
CA SER A 372 -7.98 -1.35 -11.22
C SER A 372 -8.58 -1.31 -9.81
N ALA A 373 -8.68 -2.44 -9.11
CA ALA A 373 -9.12 -2.47 -7.71
C ALA A 373 -8.12 -1.77 -6.78
N LEU A 374 -6.82 -1.98 -7.01
CA LEU A 374 -5.74 -1.37 -6.22
C LEU A 374 -5.60 0.13 -6.47
N ALA A 375 -5.94 0.58 -7.68
CA ALA A 375 -5.82 1.98 -8.12
C ALA A 375 -6.59 2.98 -7.24
N MET A 376 -7.67 2.55 -6.57
CA MET A 376 -8.49 3.42 -5.73
C MET A 376 -8.00 3.54 -4.27
N SER A 377 -6.93 2.84 -3.88
CA SER A 377 -6.36 2.88 -2.52
C SER A 377 -6.09 4.31 -2.03
N SER A 378 -5.46 5.13 -2.88
CA SER A 378 -5.19 6.55 -2.63
C SER A 378 -6.46 7.37 -2.39
N VAL A 379 -7.50 7.15 -3.20
CA VAL A 379 -8.79 7.83 -3.10
C VAL A 379 -9.53 7.43 -1.83
N LEU A 380 -9.52 6.14 -1.48
CA LEU A 380 -10.15 5.63 -0.26
C LEU A 380 -9.51 6.25 0.97
N TYR A 381 -8.19 6.13 1.12
CA TYR A 381 -7.52 6.67 2.31
C TYR A 381 -7.58 8.19 2.35
N GLY A 382 -7.52 8.88 1.20
CA GLY A 382 -7.76 10.32 1.12
C GLY A 382 -9.18 10.70 1.60
N TRP A 383 -10.19 9.93 1.20
CA TRP A 383 -11.56 10.16 1.61
C TRP A 383 -11.79 9.85 3.08
N VAL A 384 -11.34 8.70 3.59
CA VAL A 384 -11.39 8.36 5.03
C VAL A 384 -10.71 9.45 5.87
N ASN A 385 -9.55 9.92 5.43
CA ASN A 385 -8.83 11.04 6.05
C ASN A 385 -9.68 12.32 6.17
N SER A 386 -10.43 12.67 5.12
CA SER A 386 -11.30 13.86 5.12
C SER A 386 -12.49 13.76 6.08
N GLN A 387 -12.91 12.53 6.41
CA GLN A 387 -14.03 12.28 7.33
C GLN A 387 -13.62 12.35 8.80
N LEU A 388 -12.35 12.07 9.08
CA LEU A 388 -11.78 12.15 10.42
C LEU A 388 -11.39 13.60 10.74
N ARG A 389 -12.38 14.49 10.90
CA ARG A 389 -12.18 15.91 11.28
C ARG A 389 -11.87 16.12 12.78
N ALA A 390 -11.68 15.05 13.55
CA ALA A 390 -11.27 15.12 14.96
C ALA A 390 -9.76 15.40 15.11
N SER A 391 -9.27 15.54 16.35
CA SER A 391 -7.85 15.79 16.68
C SER A 391 -6.90 14.96 15.79
N PRO A 392 -5.80 15.53 15.25
CA PRO A 392 -4.87 14.82 14.38
C PRO A 392 -4.35 13.49 14.95
N ALA A 393 -4.16 13.43 16.27
CA ALA A 393 -3.77 12.20 16.97
C ALA A 393 -4.86 11.11 16.90
N ASP A 394 -6.12 11.49 17.08
CA ASP A 394 -7.27 10.58 16.96
C ASP A 394 -7.44 10.10 15.52
N ARG A 395 -7.20 10.97 14.54
CA ARG A 395 -7.24 10.61 13.10
C ARG A 395 -6.14 9.61 12.74
N ALA A 396 -4.90 9.87 13.13
CA ALA A 396 -3.79 8.95 12.88
C ALA A 396 -4.04 7.58 13.55
N PHE A 397 -4.44 7.58 14.83
CA PHE A 397 -4.81 6.34 15.54
C PHE A 397 -5.93 5.57 14.83
N THR A 398 -6.99 6.27 14.42
CA THR A 398 -8.15 5.69 13.75
C THR A 398 -7.77 5.05 12.41
N LEU A 399 -6.95 5.72 11.60
CA LEU A 399 -6.48 5.18 10.32
C LEU A 399 -5.64 3.92 10.50
N VAL A 400 -4.71 3.94 11.44
CA VAL A 400 -3.87 2.77 11.75
C VAL A 400 -4.76 1.62 12.21
N LEU A 401 -5.68 1.86 13.14
CA LEU A 401 -6.57 0.82 13.66
C LEU A 401 -7.49 0.23 12.57
N ILE A 402 -8.09 1.07 11.73
CA ILE A 402 -8.92 0.63 10.60
C ILE A 402 -8.09 -0.25 9.65
N ASN A 403 -6.89 0.20 9.29
CA ASN A 403 -5.99 -0.54 8.40
C ASN A 403 -5.51 -1.86 9.01
N THR A 404 -5.14 -1.88 10.29
CA THR A 404 -4.72 -3.11 11.00
C THR A 404 -5.85 -4.14 11.02
N ILE A 405 -7.07 -3.72 11.33
CA ILE A 405 -8.23 -4.62 11.34
C ILE A 405 -8.50 -5.12 9.91
N ALA A 406 -8.53 -4.23 8.92
CA ALA A 406 -8.79 -4.62 7.54
C ALA A 406 -7.72 -5.57 6.99
N GLN A 407 -6.44 -5.28 7.21
CA GLN A 407 -5.33 -6.14 6.82
C GLN A 407 -5.39 -7.49 7.52
N SER A 408 -5.79 -7.56 8.80
CA SER A 408 -5.92 -8.84 9.50
C SER A 408 -6.87 -9.80 8.80
N THR A 409 -7.95 -9.29 8.19
CA THR A 409 -8.90 -10.12 7.46
C THR A 409 -8.29 -10.81 6.23
N THR A 410 -7.22 -10.24 5.67
CA THR A 410 -6.50 -10.81 4.54
C THR A 410 -5.51 -11.91 4.94
N ALA A 411 -5.28 -12.15 6.24
CA ALA A 411 -4.45 -13.25 6.69
C ALA A 411 -5.14 -14.61 6.48
N TRP A 412 -6.40 -14.74 6.88
CA TRP A 412 -7.12 -16.02 6.77
C TRP A 412 -7.92 -16.17 5.47
N THR A 413 -8.29 -15.07 4.81
CA THR A 413 -9.13 -15.12 3.61
C THR A 413 -8.49 -15.93 2.48
N PRO A 414 -7.23 -15.68 2.05
CA PRO A 414 -6.58 -16.47 1.00
C PRO A 414 -6.51 -17.97 1.31
N LEU A 415 -6.31 -18.34 2.58
CA LEU A 415 -6.27 -19.76 2.99
C LEU A 415 -7.60 -20.49 2.72
N LEU A 416 -8.72 -19.76 2.79
CA LEU A 416 -10.05 -20.31 2.59
C LEU A 416 -10.45 -20.30 1.11
N VAL A 417 -10.18 -19.21 0.39
CA VAL A 417 -10.77 -18.94 -0.93
C VAL A 417 -9.78 -18.97 -2.09
N PHE A 418 -8.47 -18.81 -1.84
CA PHE A 418 -7.40 -18.85 -2.86
C PHE A 418 -6.43 -20.02 -2.62
N LYS A 419 -6.96 -21.22 -2.36
CA LYS A 419 -6.13 -22.42 -2.14
C LYS A 419 -5.29 -22.71 -3.38
N THR A 420 -3.96 -22.74 -3.24
CA THR A 420 -3.02 -22.97 -4.35
C THR A 420 -3.33 -24.23 -5.17
N VAL A 421 -3.89 -25.28 -4.53
CA VAL A 421 -4.33 -26.51 -5.22
C VAL A 421 -5.51 -26.31 -6.17
N GLU A 422 -6.33 -25.28 -5.96
CA GLU A 422 -7.46 -24.89 -6.82
C GLU A 422 -7.02 -23.89 -7.91
N GLY A 423 -5.74 -23.50 -7.92
CA GLY A 423 -5.17 -22.65 -8.94
C GLY A 423 -5.12 -23.37 -10.30
N PRO A 424 -5.36 -22.66 -11.42
CA PRO A 424 -5.49 -21.21 -11.55
C PRO A 424 -6.94 -20.67 -11.50
N ARG A 425 -7.96 -21.55 -11.47
CA ARG A 425 -9.37 -21.16 -11.63
C ARG A 425 -9.97 -20.50 -10.38
N PHE A 426 -9.49 -20.83 -9.17
CA PHE A 426 -9.88 -20.21 -7.89
C PHE A 426 -11.35 -19.74 -7.81
N THR A 427 -12.32 -20.58 -8.18
CA THR A 427 -13.72 -20.16 -8.37
C THR A 427 -14.31 -19.50 -7.11
N LYS A 428 -14.00 -20.05 -5.94
CA LYS A 428 -14.41 -19.50 -4.63
C LYS A 428 -13.76 -18.14 -4.37
N GLY A 429 -12.47 -18.02 -4.69
CA GLY A 429 -11.70 -16.79 -4.55
C GLY A 429 -12.30 -15.66 -5.37
N TYR A 430 -12.42 -15.84 -6.69
CA TYR A 430 -12.94 -14.78 -7.55
C TYR A 430 -14.40 -14.42 -7.23
N SER A 431 -15.24 -15.39 -6.85
CA SER A 431 -16.62 -15.12 -6.42
C SER A 431 -16.69 -14.33 -5.11
N PHE A 432 -15.80 -14.64 -4.16
CA PHE A 432 -15.69 -13.91 -2.90
C PHE A 432 -15.26 -12.46 -3.14
N VAL A 433 -14.25 -12.24 -3.99
CA VAL A 433 -13.77 -10.91 -4.34
C VAL A 433 -14.87 -10.11 -5.06
N LEU A 434 -15.61 -10.75 -5.97
CA LEU A 434 -16.75 -10.15 -6.66
C LEU A 434 -17.83 -9.66 -5.68
N GLY A 435 -18.18 -10.48 -4.69
CA GLY A 435 -19.13 -10.08 -3.65
C GLY A 435 -18.65 -8.87 -2.84
N ASN A 436 -17.38 -8.86 -2.42
CA ASN A 436 -16.80 -7.73 -1.70
C ASN A 436 -16.74 -6.46 -2.55
N ALA A 437 -16.43 -6.59 -3.84
CA ALA A 437 -16.39 -5.48 -4.78
C ALA A 437 -17.76 -4.80 -4.93
N VAL A 438 -18.84 -5.58 -5.06
CA VAL A 438 -20.21 -5.05 -5.12
C VAL A 438 -20.61 -4.39 -3.80
N CYS A 439 -20.33 -5.05 -2.67
CA CYS A 439 -20.59 -4.50 -1.35
C CYS A 439 -19.83 -3.19 -1.10
N LEU A 440 -18.60 -3.06 -1.60
CA LEU A 440 -17.81 -1.83 -1.48
C LEU A 440 -18.48 -0.67 -2.22
N ILE A 441 -18.98 -0.91 -3.44
CA ILE A 441 -19.72 0.11 -4.20
C ILE A 441 -20.95 0.57 -3.42
N ILE A 442 -21.76 -0.37 -2.93
CA ILE A 442 -22.96 -0.07 -2.13
C ILE A 442 -22.59 0.76 -0.89
N MET A 443 -21.57 0.32 -0.15
CA MET A 443 -21.11 1.00 1.06
C MET A 443 -20.57 2.41 0.76
N SER A 444 -19.87 2.60 -0.36
CA SER A 444 -19.37 3.92 -0.78
C SER A 444 -20.53 4.91 -1.01
N HIS A 445 -21.64 4.46 -1.60
CA HIS A 445 -22.81 5.30 -1.82
C HIS A 445 -23.60 5.54 -0.53
N ILE A 446 -23.70 4.54 0.36
CA ILE A 446 -24.31 4.71 1.69
C ILE A 446 -23.54 5.78 2.49
N LEU A 447 -22.21 5.69 2.53
CA LEU A 447 -21.37 6.67 3.20
C LEU A 447 -21.54 8.06 2.58
N ARG A 448 -21.56 8.17 1.25
CA ARG A 448 -21.81 9.45 0.56
C ARG A 448 -23.14 10.08 0.97
N VAL A 449 -24.23 9.31 0.97
CA VAL A 449 -25.56 9.82 1.36
C VAL A 449 -25.61 10.19 2.84
N TYR A 450 -24.99 9.38 3.70
CA TYR A 450 -24.92 9.67 5.13
C TYR A 450 -24.17 10.99 5.41
N LEU A 451 -23.06 11.23 4.71
CA LEU A 451 -22.29 12.46 4.86
C LEU A 451 -23.03 13.68 4.32
N ALA A 452 -23.69 13.55 3.17
CA ALA A 452 -24.52 14.61 2.59
C ALA A 452 -25.75 14.99 3.45
N ARG A 453 -26.16 14.13 4.40
CA ARG A 453 -27.23 14.45 5.37
C ARG A 453 -26.73 15.12 6.65
N LYS A 454 -25.40 15.12 6.86
CA LYS A 454 -24.76 15.62 8.08
C LYS A 454 -24.12 17.01 7.87
N GLU A 455 -23.74 17.30 6.64
CA GLU A 455 -23.52 18.66 6.12
C GLU A 455 -24.87 19.36 5.93
#